data_AF-A0A6I3ZIY6-F1
#
_entry.id   AF-A0A6I3ZIY6-F1
#
_cell.length_a   1.000
_cell.length_b   1.000
_cell.length_c   1.000
_cell.angle_alpha   90.00
_cell.angle_beta   90.00
_cell.angle_gamma   90.00
#
_symmetry.space_group_name_H-M   'P 1'
#
loop_
_entity.id
_entity.type
_entity.pdbx_description
1 polymer ?
#
loop_
_entity_poly.entity_id
_entity_poly.type
_entity_poly.pdbx_seq_one_letter_code
_entity_poly.pdbx_strand_id
1 'polypeptide(L)'
;MPAISPSGPHQMRPYPWISGEGGSMSDALRVDAEGLQSHAEVCDTAAASLSGITAPAAEGDHTQASTSAVTTGHSLIDNVTATLAGRATSTGETLRAAAASYTRSDGDSGQAISTVQV
;
A
#
# COMPACT_ATOMS: atom_id res chain seq x y z
N MET A 1 -50.89 -14.58 -42.78
CA MET A 1 -50.29 -15.22 -41.59
C MET A 1 -49.63 -16.53 -42.01
N PRO A 2 -48.28 -16.61 -42.03
CA PRO A 2 -47.57 -17.87 -42.02
C PRO A 2 -46.89 -18.09 -40.66
N ALA A 3 -47.01 -19.30 -40.14
CA ALA A 3 -46.36 -19.76 -38.92
C ALA A 3 -44.86 -19.96 -39.15
N ILE A 4 -44.03 -19.39 -38.28
CA ILE A 4 -42.59 -19.67 -38.22
C ILE A 4 -42.39 -20.86 -37.29
N SER A 5 -41.90 -21.95 -37.86
CA SER A 5 -41.50 -23.18 -37.17
C SER A 5 -40.21 -22.96 -36.35
N PRO A 6 -40.03 -23.61 -35.18
CA PRO A 6 -38.86 -23.40 -34.34
C PRO A 6 -37.65 -24.20 -34.85
N SER A 7 -36.64 -23.49 -35.36
CA SER A 7 -35.34 -24.06 -35.69
C SER A 7 -34.53 -24.33 -34.42
N GLY A 8 -34.38 -25.63 -34.10
CA GLY A 8 -33.27 -26.34 -33.44
C GLY A 8 -32.45 -25.69 -32.30
N PRO A 9 -32.12 -26.45 -31.22
CA PRO A 9 -31.20 -25.96 -30.21
C PRO A 9 -29.79 -25.78 -30.78
N HIS A 10 -29.26 -24.57 -30.64
CA HIS A 10 -27.85 -24.28 -30.88
C HIS A 10 -26.99 -25.13 -29.93
N GLN A 11 -26.36 -26.18 -30.47
CA GLN A 11 -25.26 -26.88 -29.83
C GLN A 11 -24.10 -25.88 -29.62
N MET A 12 -24.01 -25.32 -28.41
CA MET A 12 -22.90 -24.48 -27.98
C MET A 12 -21.64 -25.35 -27.91
N ARG A 13 -20.68 -25.12 -28.80
CA ARG A 13 -19.37 -25.76 -28.74
C ARG A 13 -18.60 -25.18 -27.55
N PRO A 14 -18.01 -26.00 -26.67
CA PRO A 14 -17.24 -25.49 -25.54
C PRO A 14 -15.99 -24.76 -26.05
N TYR A 15 -15.68 -23.62 -25.43
CA TYR A 15 -14.56 -22.76 -25.81
C TYR A 15 -13.22 -23.41 -25.43
N PRO A 16 -12.18 -23.29 -26.28
CA PRO A 16 -10.91 -24.02 -26.14
C PRO A 16 -10.00 -23.52 -25.01
N TRP A 17 -10.40 -22.55 -24.19
CA TRP A 17 -9.61 -22.01 -23.08
C TRP A 17 -9.94 -22.66 -21.71
N ILE A 18 -10.88 -23.60 -21.66
CA ILE A 18 -11.27 -24.34 -20.45
C ILE A 18 -10.27 -25.47 -20.10
N SER A 19 -9.23 -25.67 -20.91
CA SER A 19 -8.07 -26.51 -20.58
C SER A 19 -6.87 -25.64 -20.24
N GLY A 20 -7.02 -24.80 -19.22
CA GLY A 20 -5.88 -24.23 -18.50
C GLY A 20 -5.77 -25.00 -17.19
N GLU A 21 -4.68 -25.74 -17.03
CA GLU A 21 -4.30 -26.34 -15.77
C GLU A 21 -4.58 -25.38 -14.62
N GLY A 22 -5.22 -25.89 -13.57
CA GLY A 22 -5.34 -25.20 -12.29
C GLY A 22 -3.95 -25.03 -11.67
N GLY A 23 -3.16 -24.11 -12.23
CA GLY A 23 -2.08 -23.45 -11.54
C GLY A 23 -2.72 -22.73 -10.37
N SER A 24 -2.73 -23.42 -9.24
CA SER A 24 -3.42 -23.02 -8.04
C SER A 24 -3.01 -21.59 -7.66
N MET A 25 -3.98 -20.73 -7.38
CA MET A 25 -3.77 -19.49 -6.62
C MET A 25 -3.21 -19.77 -5.20
N SER A 26 -3.03 -21.06 -4.85
CA SER A 26 -2.40 -21.58 -3.65
C SER A 26 -0.92 -21.96 -3.83
N ASP A 27 -0.23 -21.55 -4.89
CA ASP A 27 1.23 -21.41 -4.78
C ASP A 27 1.47 -20.19 -3.87
N ALA A 28 1.57 -20.48 -2.57
CA ALA A 28 1.24 -19.54 -1.50
C ALA A 28 2.01 -18.22 -1.62
N LEU A 29 1.26 -17.11 -1.79
CA LEU A 29 1.75 -15.76 -1.53
C LEU A 29 2.14 -15.68 -0.05
N ARG A 30 3.39 -16.04 0.25
CA ARG A 30 3.96 -15.92 1.58
C ARG A 30 4.33 -14.46 1.78
N VAL A 31 3.68 -13.80 2.74
CA VAL A 31 4.00 -12.41 3.04
C VAL A 31 5.24 -12.34 3.91
N ASP A 32 6.23 -11.59 3.44
CA ASP A 32 7.48 -11.34 4.16
C ASP A 32 7.25 -10.28 5.26
N ALA A 33 7.03 -10.75 6.49
CA ALA A 33 6.85 -9.87 7.65
C ALA A 33 8.12 -9.07 7.99
N GLU A 34 9.31 -9.62 7.72
CA GLU A 34 10.58 -8.92 7.93
C GLU A 34 10.73 -7.78 6.91
N GLY A 35 10.38 -8.03 5.65
CA GLY A 35 10.32 -7.03 4.59
C GLY A 35 9.36 -5.88 4.91
N LEU A 36 8.18 -6.19 5.46
CA LEU A 36 7.22 -5.16 5.92
C LEU A 36 7.80 -4.31 7.07
N GLN A 37 8.48 -4.94 8.03
CA GLN A 37 9.08 -4.25 9.16
C GLN A 37 10.23 -3.34 8.70
N SER A 38 11.11 -3.85 7.85
CA SER A 38 12.21 -3.08 7.24
C SER A 38 11.69 -1.87 6.47
N HIS A 39 10.59 -2.03 5.72
CA HIS A 39 9.97 -0.91 5.02
C HIS A 39 9.37 0.11 6.01
N ALA A 40 8.77 -0.34 7.12
CA ALA A 40 8.29 0.58 8.15
C ALA A 40 9.42 1.45 8.74
N GLU A 41 10.61 0.89 8.93
CA GLU A 41 11.80 1.63 9.41
C GLU A 41 12.31 2.66 8.39
N VAL A 42 12.21 2.35 7.09
CA VAL A 42 12.48 3.32 6.01
C VAL A 42 11.49 4.48 6.09
N CYS A 43 10.21 4.20 6.31
CA CYS A 43 9.19 5.22 6.50
C CYS A 43 9.49 6.11 7.71
N ASP A 44 9.92 5.54 8.84
CA ASP A 44 10.31 6.32 10.02
C ASP A 44 11.51 7.22 9.74
N THR A 45 12.52 6.68 9.07
CA THR A 45 13.72 7.43 8.70
C THR A 45 13.36 8.61 7.79
N ALA A 46 12.47 8.40 6.83
CA ALA A 46 11.97 9.45 5.95
C ALA A 46 11.17 10.52 6.74
N ALA A 47 10.27 10.09 7.63
CA ALA A 47 9.48 11.01 8.46
C ALA A 47 10.38 11.87 9.38
N ALA A 48 11.38 11.25 10.01
CA ALA A 48 12.35 11.92 10.87
C ALA A 48 13.20 12.91 10.06
N SER A 49 13.68 12.50 8.89
CA SER A 49 14.49 13.36 8.00
C SER A 49 13.70 14.59 7.57
N LEU A 50 12.43 14.43 7.18
CA LEU A 50 11.55 15.52 6.77
C LEU A 50 11.22 16.47 7.92
N SER A 51 10.97 15.93 9.11
CA SER A 51 10.66 16.72 10.32
C SER A 51 11.88 17.48 10.84
N GLY A 52 13.09 17.04 10.50
CA GLY A 52 14.34 17.71 10.88
C GLY A 52 14.73 18.89 9.97
N ILE A 53 14.03 19.10 8.85
CA ILE A 53 14.31 20.22 7.95
C ILE A 53 13.78 21.50 8.58
N THR A 54 14.67 22.46 8.82
CA THR A 54 14.30 23.81 9.27
C THR A 54 14.78 24.83 8.25
N ALA A 55 13.86 25.65 7.75
CA ALA A 55 14.22 26.74 6.86
C ALA A 55 15.04 27.81 7.61
N PRO A 56 16.08 28.39 6.99
CA PRO A 56 16.78 29.51 7.57
C PRO A 56 15.85 30.73 7.68
N ALA A 57 16.11 31.58 8.67
CA ALA A 57 15.39 32.84 8.81
C ALA A 57 15.64 33.72 7.58
N ALA A 58 14.57 34.29 7.03
CA ALA A 58 14.71 35.28 5.95
C ALA A 58 15.31 36.55 6.56
N GLU A 59 16.48 36.95 6.10
CA GLU A 59 17.09 38.22 6.53
C GLU A 59 16.54 39.40 5.71
N GLY A 60 16.22 40.50 6.39
CA GLY A 60 15.71 41.73 5.78
C GLY A 60 14.35 42.17 6.32
N ASP A 61 13.88 43.33 5.86
CA ASP A 61 12.58 43.89 6.24
C ASP A 61 11.45 43.16 5.49
N HIS A 62 10.43 42.68 6.21
CA HIS A 62 9.28 41.99 5.62
C HIS A 62 8.45 42.85 4.66
N THR A 63 8.64 44.17 4.67
CA THR A 63 8.03 45.08 3.67
C THR A 63 8.70 44.96 2.30
N GLN A 64 9.90 44.40 2.21
CA GLN A 64 10.53 44.07 0.94
C GLN A 64 9.84 42.85 0.32
N ALA A 65 9.40 43.00 -0.93
CA ALA A 65 8.67 41.97 -1.64
C ALA A 65 9.46 40.64 -1.71
N SER A 66 10.79 40.70 -1.86
CA SER A 66 11.66 39.51 -1.88
C SER A 66 11.67 38.78 -0.54
N THR A 67 11.83 39.48 0.57
CA THR A 67 11.86 38.88 1.92
C THR A 67 10.51 38.26 2.28
N SER A 68 9.41 38.92 1.94
CA SER A 68 8.06 38.38 2.10
C SER A 68 7.82 37.13 1.25
N ALA A 69 8.27 37.14 -0.01
CA ALA A 69 8.17 35.98 -0.89
C ALA A 69 8.99 34.78 -0.38
N VAL A 70 10.21 35.00 0.10
CA VAL A 70 11.06 33.95 0.69
C VAL A 70 10.41 33.36 1.95
N THR A 71 9.92 34.22 2.85
CA THR A 71 9.22 33.79 4.07
C THR A 71 8.01 32.91 3.73
N THR A 72 7.21 33.35 2.76
CA THR A 72 6.04 32.58 2.28
C THR A 72 6.47 31.25 1.68
N GLY A 73 7.53 31.23 0.88
CA GLY A 73 8.10 30.02 0.31
C GLY A 73 8.53 29.01 1.37
N HIS A 74 9.24 29.46 2.41
CA HIS A 74 9.63 28.61 3.54
C HIS A 74 8.41 28.01 4.24
N SER A 75 7.37 28.82 4.53
CA SER A 75 6.14 28.30 5.15
C SER A 75 5.42 27.26 4.28
N LEU A 76 5.46 27.39 2.95
CA LEU A 76 4.89 26.38 2.06
C LEU A 76 5.69 25.07 2.10
N ILE A 77 7.02 25.16 2.11
CA ILE A 77 7.92 23.99 2.24
C ILE A 77 7.65 23.28 3.57
N ASP A 78 7.58 24.01 4.68
CA ASP A 78 7.30 23.45 6.01
C ASP A 78 5.98 22.68 6.06
N ASN A 79 4.93 23.21 5.42
CA ASN A 79 3.64 22.54 5.35
C ASN A 79 3.70 21.24 4.52
N VAL A 80 4.43 21.25 3.41
CA VAL A 80 4.60 20.08 2.54
C VAL A 80 5.44 19.02 3.23
N THR A 81 6.54 19.39 3.87
CA THR A 81 7.41 18.45 4.61
C THR A 81 6.65 17.83 5.79
N ALA A 82 5.88 18.61 6.55
CA ALA A 82 5.03 18.09 7.62
C ALA A 82 3.98 17.10 7.10
N THR A 83 3.31 17.44 5.99
CA THR A 83 2.32 16.55 5.37
C THR A 83 2.95 15.23 4.90
N LEU A 84 4.12 15.30 4.27
CA LEU A 84 4.81 14.13 3.78
C LEU A 84 5.35 13.27 4.93
N ALA A 85 5.86 13.88 5.99
CA ALA A 85 6.28 13.18 7.21
C ALA A 85 5.11 12.42 7.82
N GLY A 86 3.94 13.05 7.98
CA GLY A 86 2.74 12.39 8.50
C GLY A 86 2.28 11.21 7.64
N ARG A 87 2.36 11.32 6.31
CA ARG A 87 2.06 10.20 5.40
C ARG A 87 3.06 9.06 5.54
N ALA A 88 4.34 9.37 5.68
CA ALA A 88 5.37 8.36 5.90
C ALA A 88 5.13 7.62 7.22
N THR A 89 4.87 8.33 8.32
CA THR A 89 4.50 7.74 9.61
C THR A 89 3.29 6.81 9.50
N SER A 90 2.19 7.28 8.88
CA SER A 90 0.97 6.49 8.70
C SER A 90 1.21 5.23 7.85
N THR A 91 2.06 5.33 6.84
CA THR A 91 2.47 4.16 6.03
C THR A 91 3.24 3.16 6.88
N GLY A 92 4.22 3.63 7.67
CA GLY A 92 4.99 2.78 8.58
C GLY A 92 4.10 2.06 9.61
N GLU A 93 3.12 2.76 10.19
CA GLU A 93 2.14 2.16 11.10
C GLU A 93 1.31 1.06 10.42
N THR A 94 0.86 1.31 9.19
CA THR A 94 0.10 0.33 8.40
C THR A 94 0.93 -0.91 8.11
N LEU A 95 2.22 -0.74 7.76
CA LEU A 95 3.14 -1.85 7.50
C LEU A 95 3.38 -2.71 8.74
N ARG A 96 3.57 -2.08 9.91
CA ARG A 96 3.69 -2.82 11.19
C ARG A 96 2.41 -3.57 11.55
N ALA A 97 1.25 -2.94 11.35
CA ALA A 97 -0.04 -3.58 11.59
C ALA A 97 -0.25 -4.79 10.66
N ALA A 98 0.15 -4.67 9.40
CA ALA A 98 0.14 -5.77 8.45
C ALA A 98 1.08 -6.90 8.88
N ALA A 99 2.34 -6.59 9.22
CA ALA A 99 3.31 -7.58 9.69
C ALA A 99 2.79 -8.36 10.91
N ALA A 100 2.28 -7.65 11.91
CA ALA A 100 1.69 -8.27 13.11
C ALA A 100 0.48 -9.18 12.79
N SER A 101 -0.35 -8.79 11.82
CA SER A 101 -1.51 -9.58 11.40
C SER A 101 -1.09 -10.87 10.70
N TYR A 102 -0.09 -10.82 9.82
CA TYR A 102 0.43 -12.01 9.14
C TYR A 102 1.12 -12.97 10.12
N THR A 103 1.97 -12.48 11.01
CA THR A 103 2.61 -13.32 12.03
C THR A 103 1.58 -14.04 12.91
N ARG A 104 0.48 -13.37 13.28
CA ARG A 104 -0.61 -14.00 14.03
C ARG A 104 -1.31 -15.08 13.22
N SER A 105 -1.68 -14.77 11.98
CA SER A 105 -2.37 -15.73 11.10
C SER A 105 -1.53 -16.99 10.86
N ASP A 106 -0.23 -16.84 10.67
CA ASP A 106 0.69 -17.97 10.49
C ASP A 106 0.80 -18.81 11.77
N GLY A 107 0.85 -18.16 12.94
CA GLY A 107 0.84 -18.83 14.25
C GLY A 107 -0.44 -19.64 14.49
N ASP A 108 -1.61 -19.02 14.27
CA ASP A 108 -2.91 -19.67 14.45
C ASP A 108 -3.07 -20.86 13.49
N SER A 109 -2.63 -20.71 12.24
CA SER A 109 -2.65 -21.79 11.25
C SER A 109 -1.73 -22.95 11.64
N GLY A 110 -0.52 -22.64 12.14
CA GLY A 110 0.41 -23.66 12.64
C GLY A 110 -0.16 -24.46 13.82
N GLN A 111 -0.82 -23.78 14.76
CA GLN A 111 -1.49 -24.42 15.89
C GLN A 111 -2.65 -25.32 15.44
N ALA A 112 -3.47 -24.84 14.50
CA ALA A 112 -4.57 -25.64 13.95
C ALA A 112 -4.07 -26.91 13.25
N ILE A 113 -3.01 -26.81 12.45
CA ILE A 113 -2.40 -27.98 11.79
C ILE A 113 -1.82 -28.95 12.82
N SER A 114 -1.10 -28.45 13.82
CA SER A 114 -0.54 -29.29 14.90
C SER A 114 -1.63 -30.02 15.69
N THR A 115 -2.82 -29.42 15.82
CA THR A 115 -3.96 -30.02 16.55
C THR A 115 -4.67 -31.10 15.72
N VAL A 116 -4.64 -31.00 14.39
CA VAL A 116 -5.26 -31.98 13.47
C VAL A 116 -4.36 -33.20 13.22
N GLN A 117 -3.05 -33.11 13.46
CA GLN A 117 -2.09 -34.22 13.28
C GLN A 117 -1.95 -35.15 14.51
N VAL A 118 -2.94 -35.19 15.40
CA VAL A 118 -3.01 -36.12 16.54
C VAL A 118 -3.86 -37.34 16.23
#